data_AF-A0A2M9KLX3-F1
#
_entry.id   AF-A0A2M9KLX3-F1
#
_cell.length_a   1.000
_cell.length_b   1.000
_cell.length_c   1.000
_cell.angle_alpha   90.00
_cell.angle_beta   90.00
_cell.angle_gamma   90.00
#
_symmetry.space_group_name_H-M   'P 1'
#
loop_
_entity.id
_entity.type
_entity.pdbx_description
1 polymer ?
#
loop_
_entity_poly.entity_id
_entity_poly.type
_entity_poly.pdbx_seq_one_letter_code
_entity_poly.pdbx_strand_id
1 'polypeptide(L)'
;MSTPTLAEWLACSHPDPRQAWADWVAHGVTVIPVGTLFSSVRIPEAIVHAAVESTDPRQINKVLADRLDGPVIHDGRGRNFYPLIGAEARLDWDTTAPGVERLAPATQLGVPAPNLHRYTPATPIYWAVAGYTPRHCGSAAVALLVRVGGARLEEAAT
;
A
#
# COMPACT_ATOMS: atom_id res chain seq x y z
N MET A 1 -15.02 -22.91 -8.62
CA MET A 1 -13.70 -22.53 -8.07
C MET A 1 -13.95 -21.49 -7.00
N SER A 2 -13.50 -21.71 -5.77
CA SER A 2 -13.61 -20.71 -4.69
C SER A 2 -12.68 -19.52 -4.99
N THR A 3 -13.16 -18.30 -4.75
CA THR A 3 -12.31 -17.10 -4.84
C THR A 3 -11.23 -17.19 -3.76
N PRO A 4 -9.94 -17.03 -4.10
CA PRO A 4 -8.88 -17.04 -3.10
C PRO A 4 -9.09 -15.91 -2.08
N THR A 5 -8.66 -16.12 -0.85
CA THR A 5 -8.58 -15.08 0.17
C THR A 5 -7.44 -14.11 -0.15
N LEU A 6 -7.46 -12.91 0.45
CA LEU A 6 -6.34 -11.96 0.34
C LEU A 6 -5.00 -12.61 0.78
N ALA A 7 -5.05 -13.42 1.85
CA ALA A 7 -3.89 -14.09 2.41
C ALA A 7 -3.25 -15.08 1.43
N GLU A 8 -4.06 -15.94 0.81
CA GLU A 8 -3.59 -16.92 -0.18
C GLU A 8 -2.99 -16.23 -1.40
N TRP A 9 -3.64 -15.19 -1.91
CA TRP A 9 -3.14 -14.42 -3.04
C TRP A 9 -1.80 -13.74 -2.76
N LEU A 10 -1.66 -13.12 -1.58
CA LEU A 10 -0.40 -12.52 -1.15
C LEU A 10 0.68 -13.60 -0.98
N ALA A 11 0.38 -14.72 -0.31
CA ALA A 11 1.34 -15.81 -0.12
C ALA A 11 1.82 -16.40 -1.46
N CYS A 12 0.94 -16.52 -2.47
CA CYS A 12 1.31 -16.94 -3.81
C CYS A 12 2.24 -15.97 -4.56
N SER A 13 2.39 -14.73 -4.08
CA SER A 13 3.37 -13.77 -4.62
C SER A 13 4.78 -14.00 -4.09
N HIS A 14 4.92 -14.77 -2.99
CA HIS A 14 6.20 -15.15 -2.41
C HIS A 14 6.80 -16.36 -3.14
N PRO A 15 8.13 -16.41 -3.39
CA PRO A 15 8.78 -17.57 -4.01
C PRO A 15 8.58 -18.89 -3.25
N ASP A 16 8.40 -18.80 -1.94
CA ASP A 16 7.98 -19.90 -1.05
C ASP A 16 6.73 -19.50 -0.26
N PRO A 17 5.51 -19.82 -0.72
CA PRO A 17 4.29 -19.44 -0.02
C PRO A 17 4.22 -19.94 1.43
N ARG A 18 4.90 -21.06 1.77
CA ARG A 18 4.89 -21.58 3.16
C ARG A 18 5.66 -20.67 4.11
N GLN A 19 6.74 -20.06 3.63
CA GLN A 19 7.49 -19.07 4.39
C GLN A 19 6.63 -17.85 4.71
N ALA A 20 5.84 -17.36 3.75
CA ALA A 20 4.94 -16.21 3.97
C ALA A 20 3.94 -16.48 5.11
N TRP A 21 3.37 -17.68 5.15
CA TRP A 21 2.48 -18.11 6.24
C TRP A 21 3.21 -18.21 7.58
N ALA A 22 4.40 -18.81 7.60
CA ALA A 22 5.20 -18.96 8.81
C ALA A 22 5.59 -17.60 9.41
N ASP A 23 6.02 -16.66 8.57
CA ASP A 23 6.38 -15.30 8.96
C ASP A 23 5.19 -14.52 9.52
N TRP A 24 4.01 -14.61 8.89
CA TRP A 24 2.81 -13.96 9.42
C TRP A 24 2.42 -14.51 10.80
N VAL A 25 2.54 -15.83 11.02
CA VAL A 25 2.26 -16.44 12.33
C VAL A 25 3.29 -16.00 13.37
N ALA A 26 4.58 -15.97 13.01
CA ALA A 26 5.67 -15.70 13.95
C ALA A 26 5.86 -14.20 14.25
N HIS A 27 5.64 -13.34 13.25
CA HIS A 27 6.05 -11.93 13.28
C HIS A 27 4.93 -10.96 12.90
N GLY A 28 3.81 -11.46 12.38
CA GLY A 28 2.71 -10.61 11.90
C GLY A 28 3.00 -9.90 10.57
N VAL A 29 4.20 -10.02 10.02
CA VAL A 29 4.62 -9.44 8.72
C VAL A 29 5.47 -10.48 8.02
N THR A 30 5.33 -10.58 6.70
CA THR A 30 6.27 -11.29 5.83
C THR A 30 6.84 -10.34 4.78
N VAL A 31 7.97 -10.68 4.18
CA VAL A 31 8.62 -9.87 3.16
C VAL A 31 8.38 -10.50 1.80
N ILE A 32 7.72 -9.78 0.89
CA ILE A 32 7.33 -10.29 -0.42
C ILE A 32 8.02 -9.48 -1.53
N PRO A 33 8.71 -10.12 -2.47
CA PRO A 33 9.19 -9.44 -3.68
C PRO A 33 8.01 -9.01 -4.55
N VAL A 34 7.95 -7.73 -4.89
CA VAL A 34 6.92 -7.21 -5.81
C VAL A 34 7.24 -7.57 -7.27
N GLY A 35 6.24 -7.42 -8.15
CA GLY A 35 6.39 -7.59 -9.60
C GLY A 35 5.85 -8.91 -10.17
N THR A 36 5.25 -9.76 -9.34
CA THR A 36 4.60 -11.02 -9.79
C THR A 36 3.09 -10.83 -9.89
N LEU A 37 2.35 -10.93 -8.78
CA LEU A 37 0.89 -10.75 -8.76
C LEU A 37 0.49 -9.31 -8.45
N PHE A 38 1.37 -8.53 -7.82
CA PHE A 38 1.15 -7.12 -7.54
C PHE A 38 2.46 -6.35 -7.59
N SER A 39 2.33 -5.04 -7.78
CA SER A 39 3.37 -4.05 -7.52
C SER A 39 2.86 -3.09 -6.43
N SER A 40 3.71 -2.22 -5.92
CA SER A 40 3.28 -1.13 -5.06
C SER A 40 3.91 0.17 -5.48
N VAL A 41 3.25 1.25 -5.10
CA VAL A 41 3.83 2.60 -5.09
C VAL A 41 4.20 2.96 -3.67
N ARG A 42 5.40 3.48 -3.41
CA ARG A 42 5.74 4.19 -2.18
C ARG A 42 5.19 5.61 -2.28
N ILE A 43 4.32 5.99 -1.34
CA ILE A 43 3.77 7.34 -1.23
C ILE A 43 4.07 7.88 0.16
N PRO A 44 4.89 8.94 0.28
CA PRO A 44 5.10 9.63 1.55
C PRO A 44 3.78 10.02 2.22
N GLU A 45 3.71 9.85 3.55
CA GLU A 45 2.54 10.17 4.37
C GLU A 45 2.05 11.61 4.15
N ALA A 46 2.98 12.56 4.01
CA ALA A 46 2.65 13.97 3.76
C ALA A 46 1.82 14.18 2.49
N ILE A 47 2.10 13.42 1.42
CA ILE A 47 1.34 13.50 0.16
C ILE A 47 -0.06 12.96 0.35
N VAL A 48 -0.20 11.82 1.04
CA VAL A 48 -1.52 11.26 1.36
C VAL A 48 -2.33 12.23 2.23
N HIS A 49 -1.71 12.79 3.27
CA HIS A 49 -2.35 13.76 4.15
C HIS A 49 -2.81 15.02 3.39
N ALA A 50 -1.96 15.55 2.50
CA ALA A 50 -2.32 16.69 1.66
C ALA A 50 -3.46 16.35 0.67
N ALA A 51 -3.44 15.16 0.07
CA ALA A 51 -4.50 14.72 -0.85
C ALA A 51 -5.85 14.47 -0.16
N VAL A 52 -5.83 14.10 1.13
CA VAL A 52 -7.01 13.87 1.96
C VAL A 52 -7.45 15.13 2.71
N GLU A 53 -6.56 16.13 2.84
CA GLU A 53 -6.73 17.30 3.73
C GLU A 53 -7.00 16.90 5.18
N SER A 54 -6.31 15.87 5.65
CA SER A 54 -6.43 15.40 7.01
C SER A 54 -5.19 14.67 7.46
N THR A 55 -4.97 14.71 8.77
CA THR A 55 -3.99 13.89 9.47
C THR A 55 -4.67 12.87 10.39
N ASP A 56 -6.01 12.83 10.44
CA ASP A 56 -6.76 11.82 11.20
C ASP A 56 -6.68 10.46 10.48
N PRO A 57 -6.07 9.42 11.10
CA PRO A 57 -5.95 8.11 10.49
C PRO A 57 -7.29 7.50 10.08
N ARG A 58 -8.38 7.78 10.81
CA ARG A 58 -9.71 7.23 10.47
C ARG A 58 -10.25 7.84 9.18
N GLN A 59 -10.13 9.16 9.03
CA GLN A 59 -10.53 9.86 7.82
C GLN A 59 -9.67 9.44 6.63
N ILE A 60 -8.35 9.33 6.80
CA ILE A 60 -7.42 8.86 5.76
C ILE A 60 -7.80 7.46 5.29
N ASN A 61 -7.92 6.50 6.20
CA ASN A 61 -8.26 5.12 5.87
C ASN A 61 -9.60 5.03 5.12
N LYS A 62 -10.61 5.81 5.56
CA LYS A 62 -11.90 5.87 4.88
C LYS A 62 -11.76 6.40 3.45
N VAL A 63 -11.09 7.54 3.25
CA VAL A 63 -10.93 8.15 1.92
C VAL A 63 -10.11 7.25 1.00
N LEU A 64 -9.06 6.59 1.51
CA LEU A 64 -8.29 5.63 0.73
C LEU A 64 -9.13 4.42 0.33
N ALA A 65 -9.95 3.88 1.24
CA ALA A 65 -10.85 2.77 0.95
C ALA A 65 -11.86 3.13 -0.14
N ASP A 66 -12.48 4.31 -0.03
CA ASP A 66 -13.50 4.80 -0.96
C ASP A 66 -12.91 5.11 -2.36
N ARG A 67 -11.68 5.64 -2.43
CA ARG A 67 -11.08 6.13 -3.68
C ARG A 67 -10.21 5.13 -4.42
N LEU A 68 -9.41 4.36 -3.69
CA LEU A 68 -8.40 3.49 -4.32
C LEU A 68 -8.97 2.13 -4.66
N ASP A 69 -10.04 1.73 -4.00
CA ASP A 69 -10.74 0.49 -4.28
C ASP A 69 -9.74 -0.69 -4.29
N GLY A 70 -8.95 -0.80 -3.22
CA GLY A 70 -7.99 -1.88 -3.03
C GLY A 70 -7.19 -1.76 -1.74
N PRO A 71 -6.37 -2.77 -1.42
CA PRO A 71 -5.65 -2.83 -0.16
C PRO A 71 -4.45 -1.86 -0.15
N VAL A 72 -4.26 -1.20 0.99
CA VAL A 72 -3.20 -0.21 1.21
C VAL A 72 -2.49 -0.54 2.51
N ILE A 73 -1.17 -0.76 2.40
CA ILE A 73 -0.30 -0.92 3.56
C ILE A 73 0.15 0.47 4.02
N HIS A 74 0.24 0.68 5.33
CA HIS A 74 0.91 1.83 5.92
C HIS A 74 2.09 1.33 6.76
N ASP A 75 3.29 1.80 6.42
CA ASP A 75 4.47 1.75 7.28
C ASP A 75 4.53 3.03 8.11
N GLY A 76 4.06 2.94 9.36
CA GLY A 76 4.04 4.08 10.28
C GLY A 76 5.42 4.52 10.75
N ARG A 77 6.46 3.67 10.62
CA ARG A 77 7.83 4.04 10.99
C ARG A 77 8.53 4.77 9.84
N GLY A 78 8.40 4.25 8.63
CA GLY A 78 8.89 4.91 7.42
C GLY A 78 8.03 6.09 6.96
N ARG A 79 6.82 6.25 7.51
CA ARG A 79 5.82 7.26 7.13
C ARG A 79 5.48 7.18 5.64
N ASN A 80 5.15 5.97 5.19
CA ASN A 80 4.83 5.70 3.78
C ASN A 80 3.59 4.81 3.65
N PHE A 81 2.73 5.16 2.68
CA PHE A 81 1.65 4.31 2.22
C PHE A 81 2.07 3.53 0.97
N TYR A 82 1.53 2.33 0.85
CA TYR A 82 1.84 1.36 -0.18
C TYR A 82 0.54 0.74 -0.71
N PRO A 83 -0.17 1.42 -1.63
CA PRO A 83 -1.31 0.82 -2.34
C PRO A 83 -0.84 -0.31 -3.25
N LEU A 84 -1.47 -1.47 -3.15
CA LEU A 84 -1.13 -2.62 -3.98
C LEU A 84 -1.82 -2.49 -5.34
N ILE A 85 -1.03 -2.28 -6.39
CA ILE A 85 -1.50 -2.15 -7.78
C ILE A 85 -1.18 -3.43 -8.56
N GLY A 86 -1.74 -3.57 -9.76
CA GLY A 86 -1.36 -4.65 -10.67
C GLY A 86 0.13 -4.60 -11.02
N ALA A 87 0.78 -5.76 -11.14
CA ALA A 87 2.21 -5.84 -11.45
C ALA A 87 2.59 -5.12 -12.76
N GLU A 88 1.69 -5.14 -13.76
CA GLU A 88 1.85 -4.49 -15.06
C GLU A 88 1.02 -3.20 -15.19
N ALA A 89 0.47 -2.69 -14.08
CA ALA A 89 -0.38 -1.50 -14.14
C ALA A 89 0.41 -0.29 -14.65
N ARG A 90 -0.18 0.48 -15.56
CA ARG A 90 0.37 1.77 -15.99
C ARG A 90 -0.04 2.84 -14.98
N LEU A 91 0.94 3.67 -14.59
CA LEU A 91 0.72 4.85 -13.76
C LEU A 91 0.94 6.07 -14.65
N ASP A 92 -0.14 6.80 -14.90
CA ASP A 92 -0.09 8.06 -15.63
C ASP A 92 0.04 9.21 -14.62
N TRP A 93 1.26 9.41 -14.17
CA TRP A 93 1.62 10.38 -13.15
C TRP A 93 2.92 11.07 -13.55
N ASP A 94 2.82 12.32 -13.94
CA ASP A 94 4.00 13.19 -14.01
C ASP A 94 4.02 13.94 -12.69
N THR A 95 4.90 13.54 -11.77
CA THR A 95 4.98 14.14 -10.45
C THR A 95 6.42 14.41 -10.06
N THR A 96 6.67 15.63 -9.65
CA THR A 96 7.89 16.14 -9.03
C THR A 96 7.94 15.85 -7.53
N ALA A 97 6.88 15.28 -6.96
CA ALA A 97 6.74 15.11 -5.53
C ALA A 97 7.82 14.15 -4.99
N PRO A 98 8.71 14.63 -4.09
CA PRO A 98 9.87 13.86 -3.67
C PRO A 98 9.47 12.61 -2.87
N GLY A 99 10.18 11.50 -3.12
CA GLY A 99 10.00 10.24 -2.40
C GLY A 99 8.86 9.36 -2.91
N VAL A 100 8.13 9.80 -3.92
CA VAL A 100 7.14 8.98 -4.63
C VAL A 100 7.85 8.06 -5.61
N GLU A 101 7.61 6.76 -5.51
CA GLU A 101 8.31 5.76 -6.34
C GLU A 101 7.43 4.54 -6.59
N ARG A 102 7.33 4.09 -7.85
CA ARG A 102 6.85 2.72 -8.11
C ARG A 102 7.99 1.76 -7.76
N LEU A 103 7.75 0.83 -6.85
CA LEU A 103 8.75 -0.15 -6.47
C LEU A 103 9.17 -0.98 -7.70
N ALA A 104 10.48 -1.09 -7.93
CA ALA A 104 11.03 -1.90 -9.00
C ALA A 104 10.69 -3.40 -8.78
N PRO A 105 10.57 -4.21 -9.84
CA PRO A 105 10.41 -5.65 -9.70
C PRO A 105 11.47 -6.27 -8.78
N ALA A 106 11.09 -7.31 -8.01
CA ALA A 106 11.89 -7.95 -6.98
C ALA A 106 12.25 -7.08 -5.75
N THR A 107 11.77 -5.83 -5.68
CA THR A 107 11.88 -5.01 -4.46
C THR A 107 11.10 -5.68 -3.33
N GLN A 108 11.75 -5.79 -2.17
CA GLN A 108 11.20 -6.43 -0.98
C GLN A 108 10.23 -5.50 -0.26
N LEU A 109 8.96 -5.90 -0.16
CA LEU A 109 7.93 -5.15 0.56
C LEU A 109 7.49 -5.92 1.82
N GLY A 110 7.50 -5.26 2.98
CA GLY A 110 6.87 -5.81 4.17
C GLY A 110 5.35 -5.82 4.02
N VAL A 111 4.76 -7.01 4.03
CA VAL A 111 3.33 -7.24 3.89
C VAL A 111 2.77 -7.74 5.22
N PRO A 112 1.87 -6.97 5.86
CA PRO A 112 1.29 -7.36 7.14
C PRO A 112 0.33 -8.53 7.00
N ALA A 113 0.21 -9.32 8.05
CA ALA A 113 -0.78 -10.37 8.15
C ALA A 113 -2.19 -9.76 7.93
N PRO A 114 -3.11 -10.46 7.25
CA PRO A 114 -4.38 -9.88 6.83
C PRO A 114 -5.23 -9.25 7.95
N ASN A 115 -5.04 -9.67 9.20
CA ASN A 115 -5.77 -9.18 10.38
C ASN A 115 -5.12 -7.98 11.09
N LEU A 116 -3.96 -7.48 10.62
CA LEU A 116 -3.29 -6.34 11.24
C LEU A 116 -3.75 -5.01 10.64
N HIS A 117 -4.66 -4.33 11.35
CA HIS A 117 -5.29 -3.08 10.90
C HIS A 117 -4.93 -1.86 11.77
N ARG A 118 -3.92 -1.98 12.63
CA ARG A 118 -3.57 -0.95 13.59
C ARG A 118 -2.07 -0.84 13.77
N TYR A 119 -1.60 0.39 13.84
CA TYR A 119 -0.26 0.70 14.30
C TYR A 119 -0.04 0.26 15.74
N THR A 120 1.05 -0.48 15.97
CA THR A 120 1.67 -0.60 17.29
C THR A 120 3.18 -0.43 17.14
N PRO A 121 3.92 -0.07 18.21
CA PRO A 121 5.38 -0.05 18.15
C PRO A 121 6.00 -1.39 17.73
N ALA A 122 5.34 -2.51 18.04
CA ALA A 122 5.79 -3.86 17.66
C ALA A 122 5.41 -4.23 16.21
N THR A 123 4.34 -3.64 15.68
CA THR A 123 3.81 -3.88 14.32
C THR A 123 3.61 -2.54 13.60
N PRO A 124 4.71 -1.87 13.18
CA PRO A 124 4.61 -0.56 12.55
C PRO A 124 4.07 -0.62 11.12
N ILE A 125 4.10 -1.79 10.49
CA ILE A 125 3.53 -2.06 9.17
C ILE A 125 2.16 -2.73 9.36
N TYR A 126 1.11 -2.12 8.83
CA TYR A 126 -0.27 -2.58 8.99
C TYR A 126 -1.13 -2.20 7.78
N TRP A 127 -2.31 -2.78 7.65
CA TRP A 127 -3.28 -2.40 6.63
C TRP A 127 -4.01 -1.12 7.04
N ALA A 128 -3.78 -0.03 6.32
CA ALA A 128 -4.61 1.18 6.39
C ALA A 128 -5.98 0.91 5.74
N VAL A 129 -5.96 0.18 4.62
CA VAL A 129 -7.16 -0.36 3.98
C VAL A 129 -6.91 -1.84 3.77
N ALA A 130 -7.72 -2.68 4.40
CA ALA A 130 -7.71 -4.12 4.16
C ALA A 130 -8.85 -4.52 3.24
N GLY A 131 -8.65 -5.62 2.52
CA GLY A 131 -9.70 -6.31 1.79
C GLY A 131 -9.88 -7.73 2.32
N TYR A 132 -11.05 -8.32 2.08
CA TYR A 132 -11.29 -9.75 2.31
C TYR A 132 -10.89 -10.59 1.08
N THR A 133 -10.94 -9.97 -0.10
CA THR A 133 -10.68 -10.61 -1.38
C THR A 133 -9.49 -9.96 -2.11
N PRO A 134 -8.76 -10.74 -2.91
CA PRO A 134 -7.71 -10.25 -3.80
C PRO A 134 -8.24 -9.21 -4.77
N ARG A 135 -7.61 -8.05 -4.76
CA ARG A 135 -7.91 -6.95 -5.66
C ARG A 135 -6.76 -5.97 -5.68
N HIS A 136 -6.60 -5.29 -6.80
CA HIS A 136 -5.64 -4.20 -6.93
C HIS A 136 -6.33 -2.86 -6.71
N CYS A 137 -5.62 -1.91 -6.11
CA CYS A 137 -5.98 -0.51 -6.19
C CYS A 137 -6.01 -0.04 -7.65
N GLY A 138 -6.97 0.82 -7.99
CA GLY A 138 -7.04 1.44 -9.31
C GLY A 138 -5.82 2.32 -9.56
N SER A 139 -4.99 2.00 -10.55
CA SER A 139 -3.74 2.74 -10.80
C SER A 139 -3.96 4.20 -11.17
N ALA A 140 -5.04 4.52 -11.89
CA ALA A 140 -5.44 5.90 -12.18
C ALA A 140 -5.85 6.66 -10.90
N ALA A 141 -6.51 6.01 -9.95
CA ALA A 141 -6.87 6.61 -8.68
C ALA A 141 -5.64 6.86 -7.79
N VAL A 142 -4.68 5.93 -7.80
CA VAL A 142 -3.38 6.10 -7.13
C VAL A 142 -2.61 7.27 -7.74
N ALA A 143 -2.53 7.35 -9.07
CA ALA A 143 -1.89 8.46 -9.78
C ALA A 143 -2.55 9.81 -9.45
N LEU A 144 -3.90 9.86 -9.41
CA LEU A 144 -4.63 11.07 -9.04
C LEU A 144 -4.38 11.50 -7.59
N LEU A 145 -4.37 10.55 -6.64
CA LEU A 145 -4.05 10.81 -5.23
C LEU A 145 -2.68 11.49 -5.11
N VAL A 146 -1.68 10.96 -5.80
CA VAL A 146 -0.30 11.48 -5.81
C VAL A 146 -0.24 12.88 -6.41
N ARG A 147 -0.87 13.09 -7.57
CA ARG A 147 -0.90 14.40 -8.24
C ARG A 147 -1.54 15.47 -7.37
N VAL A 148 -2.70 15.18 -6.77
CA VAL A 148 -3.42 16.13 -5.89
C VAL A 148 -2.60 16.42 -4.64
N GLY A 149 -2.03 15.40 -3.99
CA GLY A 149 -1.22 15.58 -2.80
C GLY A 149 0.06 16.37 -3.07
N GLY A 150 0.73 16.07 -4.18
CA GLY A 150 1.93 16.79 -4.63
C GLY A 150 1.66 18.28 -4.87
N ALA A 151 0.63 18.59 -5.68
CA ALA A 151 0.27 19.98 -5.98
C ALA A 151 -0.04 20.80 -4.71
N ARG A 152 -0.76 20.22 -3.75
CA ARG A 152 -1.08 20.89 -2.48
C ARG A 152 0.12 21.12 -1.58
N LEU A 153 1.11 20.23 -1.60
CA LEU A 153 2.36 20.45 -0.86
C LEU A 153 3.20 21.55 -1.49
N GLU A 154 3.22 21.63 -2.82
CA GLU A 154 3.89 22.73 -3.55
C GLU A 154 3.22 24.08 -3.27
N GLU A 155 1.89 24.14 -3.29
CA GLU A 155 1.11 25.34 -2.91
C GLU A 155 1.40 25.79 -1.48
N ALA A 156 1.49 24.85 -0.52
CA ALA A 156 1.76 25.16 0.88
C ALA A 156 3.22 25.60 1.15
N ALA A 157 4.14 25.35 0.22
CA ALA A 157 5.55 25.74 0.31
C ALA A 157 5.84 27.13 -0.30
N THR A 158 4.85 27.74 -0.95
CA THR A 158 4.93 29.06 -1.59
C THR A 158 4.38 30.15 -0.68
#